data_AF-A0A378AL58-F1
#
_entry.id   AF-A0A378AL58-F1
#
_cell.length_a   1.000
_cell.length_b   1.000
_cell.length_c   1.000
_cell.angle_alpha   90.00
_cell.angle_beta   90.00
_cell.angle_gamma   90.00
#
_symmetry.space_group_name_H-M   'P 1'
#
loop_
_entity.id
_entity.type
_entity.pdbx_description
1 polymer ?
#
loop_
_entity_poly.entity_id
_entity_poly.type
_entity_poly.pdbx_seq_one_letter_code
_entity_poly.pdbx_strand_id
1 'polypeptide(L)'
;MNHPLGKNMIGAFWQPVSVVVDLNCLKTLPKRELASGLAEVIKYGVILDGEFFSWLENNIDALLALDDTAMAYCIRRCCELKAEVVAADERETGLRALLNLGHTFGHAIEAEMGYGNWLHGEAVAAGMVMAARTSERLGPVPRAGYSAHYRAAQACRLTGTRPAGNECAGVFAPYDAR
;
A
#
# COMPACT_ATOMS: atom_id res chain seq x y z
N MET A 1 -19.89 2.31 7.55
CA MET A 1 -20.82 1.96 6.46
C MET A 1 -20.89 3.09 5.44
N ASN A 2 -21.10 2.72 4.17
CA ASN A 2 -21.08 3.64 3.04
C ASN A 2 -22.42 4.39 2.92
N HIS A 3 -22.36 5.60 2.36
CA HIS A 3 -23.51 6.38 1.92
C HIS A 3 -23.42 6.53 0.39
N PRO A 4 -24.54 6.69 -0.35
CA PRO A 4 -24.48 6.94 -1.81
C PRO A 4 -23.57 8.10 -2.23
N LEU A 5 -23.34 9.07 -1.33
CA LEU A 5 -22.47 10.23 -1.56
C LEU A 5 -21.01 10.03 -1.09
N GLY A 6 -20.65 8.89 -0.49
CA GLY A 6 -19.29 8.69 0.00
C GLY A 6 -19.04 7.38 0.75
N LYS A 7 -17.82 6.85 0.60
CA LYS A 7 -17.33 5.68 1.35
C LYS A 7 -17.14 6.02 2.83
N ASN A 8 -17.46 5.08 3.72
CA ASN A 8 -17.21 5.14 5.17
C ASN A 8 -17.76 6.37 5.93
N MET A 9 -18.76 7.06 5.38
CA MET A 9 -19.33 8.29 5.97
C MET A 9 -20.06 8.11 7.30
N ILE A 10 -20.54 6.89 7.60
CA ILE A 10 -21.29 6.60 8.82
C ILE A 10 -20.50 5.55 9.61
N GLY A 11 -20.02 5.88 10.80
CA GLY A 11 -19.21 4.95 11.59
C GLY A 11 -19.01 5.38 13.03
N ALA A 12 -18.29 4.54 13.77
CA ALA A 12 -17.86 4.77 15.14
C ALA A 12 -16.43 4.22 15.32
N PHE A 13 -15.67 4.82 16.24
CA PHE A 13 -14.40 4.25 16.70
C PHE A 13 -14.70 3.18 17.74
N TRP A 14 -14.48 1.91 17.40
CA TRP A 14 -14.78 0.76 18.26
C TRP A 14 -13.68 -0.29 18.17
N GLN A 15 -13.00 -0.55 19.29
CA GLN A 15 -11.87 -1.49 19.34
C GLN A 15 -12.37 -2.93 19.52
N PRO A 16 -11.78 -3.93 18.84
CA PRO A 16 -12.11 -5.33 19.07
C PRO A 16 -11.53 -5.83 20.40
N VAL A 17 -12.16 -6.87 20.98
CA VAL A 17 -11.61 -7.56 22.16
C VAL A 17 -10.36 -8.38 21.79
N SER A 18 -10.34 -8.94 20.58
CA SER A 18 -9.22 -9.71 20.04
C SER A 18 -9.27 -9.75 18.51
N VAL A 19 -8.11 -9.91 17.87
CA VAL A 19 -7.99 -10.21 16.44
C VAL A 19 -7.23 -11.54 16.31
N VAL A 20 -7.84 -12.51 15.64
CA VAL A 20 -7.24 -13.83 15.38
C VAL A 20 -6.85 -13.90 13.92
N VAL A 21 -5.57 -14.09 13.64
CA VAL A 21 -5.03 -14.20 12.28
C VAL A 21 -4.47 -15.61 12.07
N ASP A 22 -5.22 -16.44 11.34
CA ASP A 22 -4.76 -17.77 10.90
C ASP A 22 -4.18 -17.68 9.49
N LEU A 23 -2.88 -17.93 9.35
CA LEU A 23 -2.18 -17.84 8.06
C LEU A 23 -2.70 -18.84 7.02
N ASN A 24 -3.35 -19.92 7.45
CA ASN A 24 -3.91 -20.90 6.53
C ASN A 24 -5.02 -20.31 5.65
N CYS A 25 -5.71 -19.25 6.08
CA CYS A 25 -6.74 -18.61 5.25
C CYS A 25 -6.17 -17.99 3.97
N LEU A 26 -4.88 -17.61 3.98
CA LEU A 26 -4.20 -17.04 2.82
C LEU A 26 -3.98 -18.06 1.70
N LYS A 27 -3.96 -19.36 2.02
CA LYS A 27 -3.75 -20.44 1.03
C LYS A 27 -4.91 -20.53 0.03
N THR A 28 -6.09 -20.06 0.40
CA THR A 28 -7.28 -19.98 -0.48
C THR A 28 -7.51 -18.60 -1.09
N LEU A 29 -6.70 -17.60 -0.70
CA LEU A 29 -6.85 -16.23 -1.19
C LEU A 29 -6.33 -16.13 -2.64
N PRO A 30 -7.06 -15.48 -3.56
CA PRO A 30 -6.55 -15.24 -4.91
C PRO A 30 -5.21 -14.49 -4.88
N LYS A 31 -4.27 -14.89 -5.72
CA LYS A 31 -2.93 -14.27 -5.78
C LYS A 31 -2.96 -12.75 -6.00
N ARG A 32 -3.98 -12.27 -6.74
CA ARG A 32 -4.20 -10.83 -6.98
C ARG A 32 -4.56 -10.08 -5.70
N GLU A 33 -5.36 -10.69 -4.82
CA GLU A 33 -5.73 -10.12 -3.52
C GLU A 33 -4.55 -10.14 -2.54
N LEU A 34 -3.74 -11.19 -2.55
CA LEU A 34 -2.49 -11.23 -1.78
C LEU A 34 -1.56 -10.07 -2.20
N ALA A 35 -1.36 -9.89 -3.51
CA ALA A 35 -0.54 -8.81 -4.05
C ALA A 35 -1.11 -7.42 -3.70
N SER A 36 -2.43 -7.26 -3.78
CA SER A 36 -3.13 -6.04 -3.32
C SER A 36 -2.84 -5.76 -1.84
N GLY A 37 -2.89 -6.77 -0.96
CA GLY A 37 -2.54 -6.61 0.46
C GLY A 37 -1.07 -6.21 0.68
N LEU A 38 -0.13 -6.70 -0.14
CA LEU A 38 1.28 -6.35 -0.03
C LEU A 38 1.58 -4.87 -0.36
N ALA A 39 0.69 -4.18 -1.10
CA ALA A 39 0.82 -2.74 -1.31
C ALA A 39 0.79 -1.96 0.03
N GLU A 40 -0.12 -2.34 0.91
CA GLU A 40 -0.27 -1.76 2.24
C GLU A 40 0.90 -2.11 3.17
N VAL A 41 1.42 -3.33 3.06
CA VAL A 41 2.62 -3.77 3.78
C VAL A 41 3.81 -2.87 3.41
N ILE A 42 4.04 -2.66 2.11
CA ILE A 42 5.15 -1.83 1.63
C ILE A 42 4.95 -0.38 2.03
N LYS A 43 3.71 0.13 2.03
CA LYS A 43 3.37 1.46 2.52
C LYS A 43 3.95 1.68 3.93
N TYR A 44 3.70 0.76 4.88
CA TYR A 44 4.25 0.91 6.24
C TYR A 44 5.76 1.06 6.27
N GLY A 45 6.50 0.26 5.49
CA GLY A 45 7.95 0.39 5.40
C GLY A 45 8.39 1.76 4.86
N VAL A 46 7.70 2.27 3.84
CA VAL A 46 7.99 3.58 3.23
C VAL A 46 7.76 4.74 4.20
N ILE A 47 6.67 4.73 4.96
CA ILE A 47 6.27 5.89 5.77
C ILE A 47 6.72 5.84 7.22
N LEU A 48 7.03 4.66 7.77
CA LEU A 48 7.28 4.49 9.21
C LEU A 48 8.57 3.74 9.55
N ASP A 49 9.03 2.82 8.70
CA ASP A 49 10.11 1.90 9.08
C ASP A 49 10.98 1.46 7.90
N GLY A 50 12.10 2.16 7.74
CA GLY A 50 13.08 1.86 6.69
C GLY A 50 13.78 0.50 6.86
N GLU A 51 13.94 0.00 8.08
CA GLU A 51 14.54 -1.32 8.32
C GLU A 51 13.56 -2.43 7.91
N PHE A 52 12.28 -2.27 8.25
CA PHE A 52 11.22 -3.16 7.75
C PHE A 52 11.10 -3.10 6.24
N PHE A 53 11.25 -1.92 5.64
CA PHE A 53 11.29 -1.78 4.19
C PHE A 53 12.45 -2.58 3.57
N SER A 54 13.68 -2.44 4.10
CA SER A 54 14.82 -3.26 3.67
C SER A 54 14.62 -4.76 3.91
N TRP A 55 13.93 -5.15 4.99
CA TRP A 55 13.55 -6.55 5.21
C TRP A 55 12.60 -7.06 4.13
N LEU A 56 11.59 -6.27 3.75
CA LEU A 56 10.65 -6.61 2.67
C LEU A 56 11.38 -6.84 1.34
N GLU A 57 12.38 -6.00 1.03
CA GLU A 57 13.18 -6.16 -0.19
C GLU A 57 13.88 -7.52 -0.28
N ASN A 58 14.26 -8.09 0.86
CA ASN A 58 14.94 -9.38 0.93
C ASN A 58 13.98 -10.58 1.07
N ASN A 59 12.70 -10.36 1.39
CA ASN A 59 11.75 -11.41 1.74
C ASN A 59 10.47 -11.41 0.87
N ILE A 60 10.37 -10.55 -0.13
CA ILE A 60 9.14 -10.42 -0.94
C ILE A 60 8.76 -11.72 -1.64
N ASP A 61 9.74 -12.49 -2.13
CA ASP A 61 9.49 -13.78 -2.78
C ASP A 61 8.97 -14.82 -1.80
N ALA A 62 9.47 -14.83 -0.56
CA ALA A 62 8.97 -15.69 0.51
C ALA A 62 7.52 -15.33 0.89
N LEU A 63 7.19 -14.04 0.93
CA LEU A 63 5.81 -13.57 1.16
C LEU A 63 4.87 -13.99 0.03
N LEU A 64 5.30 -13.87 -1.23
CA LEU A 64 4.54 -14.31 -2.40
C LEU A 64 4.38 -15.83 -2.47
N ALA A 65 5.31 -16.58 -1.87
CA ALA A 65 5.26 -18.03 -1.72
C ALA A 65 4.45 -18.48 -0.49
N LEU A 66 3.89 -17.55 0.30
CA LEU A 66 3.19 -17.82 1.56
C LEU A 66 4.06 -18.60 2.56
N ASP A 67 5.35 -18.26 2.66
CA ASP A 67 6.18 -18.78 3.74
C ASP A 67 5.62 -18.35 5.11
N ASP A 68 5.29 -19.32 5.96
CA ASP A 68 4.61 -19.06 7.23
C ASP A 68 5.45 -18.16 8.16
N THR A 69 6.78 -18.29 8.15
CA THR A 69 7.68 -17.52 9.03
C THR A 69 7.75 -16.06 8.58
N ALA A 70 8.00 -15.83 7.29
CA ALA A 70 8.03 -14.50 6.70
C ALA A 70 6.67 -13.81 6.83
N MET A 71 5.57 -14.53 6.57
CA MET A 71 4.23 -13.97 6.66
C MET A 71 3.84 -13.61 8.10
N ALA A 72 4.16 -14.47 9.08
CA ALA A 72 3.93 -14.18 10.49
C ALA A 72 4.68 -12.92 10.94
N TYR A 73 5.96 -12.80 10.57
CA TYR A 73 6.76 -11.61 10.88
C TYR A 73 6.17 -10.35 10.22
N CYS A 74 5.83 -10.43 8.93
CA CYS A 74 5.28 -9.33 8.15
C CYS A 74 3.99 -8.78 8.77
N ILE A 75 3.03 -9.66 9.06
CA ILE A 75 1.74 -9.28 9.66
C ILE A 75 1.97 -8.67 11.05
N ARG A 76 2.80 -9.31 11.89
CA ARG A 76 3.14 -8.79 13.22
C ARG A 76 3.70 -7.37 13.13
N ARG A 77 4.68 -7.13 12.27
CA ARG A 77 5.34 -5.82 12.17
C ARG A 77 4.38 -4.75 11.63
N CYS A 78 3.52 -5.08 10.66
CA CYS A 78 2.49 -4.16 10.20
C CYS A 78 1.50 -3.77 11.32
N CYS A 79 1.09 -4.74 12.15
CA CYS A 79 0.24 -4.49 13.30
C CYS A 79 0.92 -3.59 14.34
N GLU A 80 2.19 -3.83 14.67
CA GLU A 80 2.99 -2.99 15.56
C GLU A 80 3.06 -1.54 15.05
N LEU A 81 3.47 -1.34 13.80
CA LEU A 81 3.60 -0.01 13.18
C LEU A 81 2.27 0.76 13.16
N LYS A 82 1.17 0.09 12.81
CA LYS A 82 -0.15 0.72 12.82
C LYS A 82 -0.59 1.07 14.24
N ALA A 83 -0.36 0.17 15.21
CA ALA A 83 -0.71 0.40 16.60
C ALA A 83 0.06 1.59 17.18
N GLU A 84 1.36 1.72 16.88
CA GLU A 84 2.19 2.86 17.27
C GLU A 84 1.64 4.19 16.74
N VAL A 85 1.32 4.26 15.44
CA VAL A 85 0.75 5.48 14.82
C VAL A 85 -0.64 5.82 15.36
N VAL A 86 -1.51 4.81 15.53
CA VAL A 86 -2.86 5.03 16.05
C VAL A 86 -2.83 5.40 17.53
N ALA A 87 -1.93 4.83 18.33
CA ALA A 87 -1.75 5.22 19.72
C ALA A 87 -1.26 6.67 19.86
N ALA A 88 -0.39 7.11 18.94
CA ALA A 88 0.09 8.48 18.89
C ALA A 88 -0.96 9.49 18.36
N ASP A 89 -1.92 9.05 17.53
CA ASP A 89 -2.94 9.91 16.93
C ASP A 89 -4.26 9.16 16.65
N GLU A 90 -4.99 8.81 17.71
CA GLU A 90 -6.18 7.94 17.59
C GLU A 90 -7.31 8.60 16.78
N ARG A 91 -7.44 9.94 16.86
CA ARG A 91 -8.54 10.70 16.24
C ARG A 91 -8.15 11.39 14.92
N GLU A 92 -7.02 11.00 14.33
CA GLU A 92 -6.58 11.47 13.00
C GLU A 92 -6.45 13.00 12.90
N THR A 93 -5.70 13.58 13.83
CA THR A 93 -5.43 15.03 13.91
C THR A 93 -4.15 15.45 13.18
N GLY A 94 -3.29 14.51 12.80
CA GLY A 94 -2.07 14.78 12.05
C GLY A 94 -1.31 13.52 11.63
N LEU A 95 -0.58 12.90 12.55
CA LEU A 95 0.36 11.81 12.26
C LEU A 95 -0.30 10.63 11.53
N ARG A 96 -1.55 10.30 11.90
CA ARG A 96 -2.28 9.19 11.29
C ARG A 96 -2.57 9.42 9.80
N ALA A 97 -2.57 10.68 9.34
CA ALA A 97 -2.72 11.00 7.92
C ALA A 97 -1.57 10.47 7.05
N LEU A 98 -0.40 10.15 7.62
CA LEU A 98 0.69 9.49 6.88
C LEU A 98 0.25 8.13 6.31
N LEU A 99 -0.66 7.43 6.99
CA LEU A 99 -1.25 6.17 6.51
C LEU A 99 -2.01 6.35 5.19
N ASN A 100 -2.33 7.57 4.79
CA ASN A 100 -2.98 7.86 3.52
C ASN A 100 -1.98 8.05 2.35
N LEU A 101 -0.69 7.71 2.51
CA LEU A 101 0.25 7.71 1.38
C LEU A 101 -0.32 6.90 0.20
N GLY A 102 -0.31 7.51 -0.98
CA GLY A 102 -0.85 6.94 -2.22
C GLY A 102 -2.38 6.95 -2.32
N HIS A 103 -3.13 7.16 -1.24
CA HIS A 103 -4.59 7.03 -1.23
C HIS A 103 -5.28 8.16 -1.99
N THR A 104 -4.74 9.39 -2.00
CA THR A 104 -5.33 10.50 -2.77
C THR A 104 -5.40 10.17 -4.26
N PHE A 105 -4.30 9.65 -4.82
CA PHE A 105 -4.24 9.20 -6.20
C PHE A 105 -5.00 7.89 -6.41
N GLY A 106 -4.85 6.94 -5.48
CA GLY A 106 -5.51 5.63 -5.55
C GLY A 106 -7.04 5.75 -5.57
N HIS A 107 -7.63 6.58 -4.70
CA HIS A 107 -9.08 6.81 -4.70
C HIS A 107 -9.57 7.44 -6.02
N ALA A 108 -8.78 8.32 -6.65
CA ALA A 108 -9.11 8.86 -7.96
C ALA A 108 -9.11 7.77 -9.04
N ILE A 109 -8.13 6.86 -9.02
CA ILE A 109 -8.06 5.70 -9.92
C ILE A 109 -9.26 4.77 -9.70
N GLU A 110 -9.59 4.44 -8.46
CA GLU A 110 -10.74 3.59 -8.13
C GLU A 110 -12.07 4.20 -8.61
N ALA A 111 -12.23 5.52 -8.43
CA ALA A 111 -13.44 6.23 -8.82
C ALA A 111 -13.61 6.26 -10.35
N GLU A 112 -12.54 6.53 -11.10
CA GLU A 112 -12.58 6.65 -12.56
C GLU A 112 -12.68 5.29 -13.26
N MET A 113 -11.95 4.29 -12.76
CA MET A 113 -11.95 2.95 -13.36
C MET A 113 -13.19 2.13 -13.00
N GLY A 114 -13.99 2.59 -12.03
CA GLY A 114 -15.11 1.84 -11.45
C GLY A 114 -14.66 0.85 -10.38
N TYR A 115 -15.39 0.84 -9.26
CA TYR A 115 -15.06 -0.01 -8.10
C TYR A 115 -15.02 -1.50 -8.47
N GLY A 116 -13.91 -2.16 -8.14
CA GLY A 116 -13.69 -3.59 -8.37
C GLY A 116 -12.93 -3.91 -9.66
N ASN A 117 -12.76 -2.96 -10.59
CA ASN A 117 -11.91 -3.16 -11.76
C ASN A 117 -10.43 -3.14 -11.39
N TRP A 118 -10.04 -2.16 -10.58
CA TRP A 118 -8.78 -2.14 -9.85
C TRP A 118 -9.07 -2.51 -8.39
N LEU A 119 -8.23 -3.39 -7.83
CA LEU A 119 -8.24 -3.63 -6.39
C LEU A 119 -7.68 -2.41 -5.68
N HIS A 120 -8.09 -2.21 -4.44
CA HIS A 120 -7.64 -1.07 -3.64
C HIS A 120 -6.11 -0.98 -3.55
N GLY A 121 -5.43 -2.09 -3.24
CA GLY A 121 -3.97 -2.13 -3.15
C GLY A 121 -3.26 -1.83 -4.48
N GLU A 122 -3.88 -2.19 -5.61
CA GLU A 122 -3.36 -1.86 -6.94
C GLU A 122 -3.39 -0.33 -7.15
N ALA A 123 -4.51 0.31 -6.82
CA ALA A 123 -4.65 1.75 -6.92
C ALA A 123 -3.73 2.49 -5.93
N VAL A 124 -3.58 1.98 -4.70
CA VAL A 124 -2.66 2.54 -3.70
C VAL A 124 -1.22 2.41 -4.17
N ALA A 125 -0.79 1.27 -4.71
CA ALA A 125 0.57 1.09 -5.21
C ALA A 125 0.89 2.05 -6.37
N ALA A 126 -0.03 2.24 -7.31
CA ALA A 126 0.08 3.26 -8.34
C ALA A 126 0.18 4.67 -7.74
N GLY A 127 -0.68 4.97 -6.76
CA GLY A 127 -0.69 6.24 -6.07
C GLY A 127 0.58 6.54 -5.27
N MET A 128 1.23 5.52 -4.71
CA MET A 128 2.52 5.66 -4.03
C MET A 128 3.63 6.07 -5.02
N VAL A 129 3.65 5.50 -6.23
CA VAL A 129 4.59 5.92 -7.29
C VAL A 129 4.32 7.36 -7.73
N MET A 130 3.04 7.74 -7.89
CA MET A 130 2.67 9.13 -8.21
C MET A 130 3.12 10.10 -7.10
N ALA A 131 2.89 9.75 -5.83
CA ALA A 131 3.32 10.56 -4.69
C ALA A 131 4.84 10.75 -4.68
N ALA A 132 5.61 9.69 -4.93
CA ALA A 132 7.08 9.75 -5.00
C ALA A 132 7.57 10.71 -6.09
N ARG A 133 6.98 10.63 -7.29
CA ARG A 133 7.30 11.52 -8.41
C ARG A 133 6.92 12.97 -8.11
N THR A 134 5.81 13.20 -7.40
CA THR A 134 5.44 14.55 -6.94
C THR A 134 6.46 15.07 -5.94
N SER A 135 6.91 14.25 -4.97
CA SER A 135 7.94 14.64 -4.02
C SER A 135 9.25 15.03 -4.71
N GLU A 136 9.70 14.29 -5.74
CA GLU A 136 10.88 14.66 -6.54
C GLU A 136 10.76 16.04 -7.21
N ARG A 137 9.58 16.34 -7.76
CA ARG A 137 9.35 17.62 -8.46
C ARG A 137 9.33 18.80 -7.51
N LEU A 138 8.99 18.58 -6.24
CA LEU A 138 8.91 19.62 -5.21
C LEU A 138 10.25 19.85 -4.49
N GLY A 139 11.20 18.93 -4.60
CA GLY A 139 12.55 19.07 -4.02
C GLY A 139 13.30 17.74 -3.94
N PRO A 140 14.58 17.74 -3.53
CA PRO A 140 15.37 16.53 -3.43
C PRO A 140 14.81 15.60 -2.35
N VAL A 141 14.29 14.46 -2.78
CA VAL A 141 13.95 13.33 -1.90
C VAL A 141 15.21 12.46 -1.77
N PRO A 142 15.58 11.98 -0.57
CA PRO A 142 16.65 11.00 -0.43
C PRO A 142 16.38 9.79 -1.34
N ARG A 143 17.38 9.41 -2.14
CA ARG A 143 17.32 8.37 -3.19
C ARG A 143 16.75 7.03 -2.72
N ALA A 144 16.91 6.71 -1.42
CA ALA A 144 16.39 5.50 -0.78
C ALA A 144 14.87 5.41 -0.75
N GLY A 145 14.14 6.53 -0.73
CA GLY A 145 12.67 6.51 -0.79
C GLY A 145 12.17 6.05 -2.16
N TYR A 146 12.90 6.35 -3.24
CA TYR A 146 12.40 6.20 -4.61
C TYR A 146 12.34 4.75 -5.11
N SER A 147 13.34 3.93 -4.77
CA SER A 147 13.36 2.50 -5.11
C SER A 147 12.20 1.74 -4.47
N ALA A 148 11.70 2.23 -3.34
CA ALA A 148 10.63 1.60 -2.58
C ALA A 148 9.27 1.66 -3.28
N HIS A 149 8.93 2.82 -3.83
CA HIS A 149 7.64 3.03 -4.49
C HIS A 149 7.51 2.21 -5.78
N TYR A 150 8.57 2.14 -6.58
CA TYR A 150 8.55 1.32 -7.81
C TYR A 150 8.50 -0.18 -7.51
N ARG A 151 9.19 -0.64 -6.47
CA ARG A 151 9.08 -2.04 -6.04
C ARG A 151 7.70 -2.37 -5.50
N ALA A 152 7.02 -1.44 -4.83
CA ALA A 152 5.61 -1.61 -4.47
C ALA A 152 4.73 -1.87 -5.69
N ALA A 153 4.90 -1.07 -6.75
CA ALA A 153 4.19 -1.27 -8.01
C ALA A 153 4.56 -2.58 -8.70
N GLN A 154 5.84 -3.00 -8.66
CA GLN A 154 6.31 -4.25 -9.24
C GLN A 154 5.81 -5.49 -8.48
N ALA A 155 5.83 -5.46 -7.15
CA ALA A 155 5.29 -6.51 -6.28
C ALA A 155 3.78 -6.72 -6.49
N CYS A 156 3.05 -5.63 -6.78
CA CYS A 156 1.65 -5.67 -7.16
C CYS A 156 1.40 -6.11 -8.61
N ARG A 157 2.45 -6.48 -9.37
CA ARG A 157 2.40 -6.80 -10.81
C ARG A 157 1.77 -5.70 -11.67
N LEU A 158 1.86 -4.43 -11.24
CA LEU A 158 1.33 -3.29 -11.99
C LEU A 158 2.24 -2.84 -13.14
N THR A 159 3.41 -3.46 -13.31
CA THR A 159 4.35 -3.16 -14.39
C THR A 159 3.91 -3.70 -15.77
N GLY A 160 2.62 -4.01 -15.97
CA GLY A 160 2.11 -4.55 -17.23
C GLY A 160 0.66 -4.19 -17.59
N THR A 161 -0.16 -3.72 -16.65
CA THR A 161 -1.54 -3.31 -16.92
C THR A 161 -1.63 -1.79 -17.02
N ARG A 162 -1.26 -1.28 -18.20
CA ARG A 162 -1.58 0.08 -18.63
C ARG A 162 -3.11 0.26 -18.54
N PRO A 163 -3.65 1.27 -17.85
CA PRO A 163 -5.04 1.65 -18.06
C PRO A 163 -5.25 1.85 -19.56
N ALA A 164 -6.25 1.19 -20.14
CA ALA A 164 -6.60 1.42 -21.53
C ALA A 164 -7.16 2.84 -21.66
N GLY A 165 -6.31 3.77 -22.11
CA GLY A 165 -6.58 5.21 -22.13
C GLY A 165 -5.26 5.95 -21.96
N ASN A 166 -4.92 6.82 -22.91
CA ASN A 166 -3.57 7.39 -23.09
C ASN A 166 -3.12 8.40 -22.03
N GLU A 167 -3.73 8.47 -20.84
CA GLU A 167 -3.50 9.58 -19.90
C GLU A 167 -2.56 9.26 -18.74
N CYS A 168 -2.34 7.97 -18.39
CA CYS A 168 -1.43 7.57 -17.29
C CYS A 168 -0.18 6.79 -17.74
N ALA A 169 0.08 6.70 -19.05
CA ALA A 169 1.15 5.87 -19.61
C ALA A 169 2.57 6.20 -19.08
N GLY A 170 2.80 7.45 -18.67
CA GLY A 170 4.11 7.88 -18.15
C GLY A 170 4.39 7.46 -16.71
N VAL A 171 3.36 7.12 -15.91
CA VAL A 171 3.44 6.97 -14.44
C VAL A 171 4.21 5.71 -14.00
N PHE A 172 4.15 4.66 -14.81
CA PHE A 172 4.73 3.35 -14.50
C PHE A 172 6.01 3.01 -15.27
N ALA A 173 6.48 3.92 -16.13
CA ALA A 173 7.75 3.73 -16.83
C ALA A 173 8.91 3.69 -15.82
N PRO A 174 9.82 2.71 -15.90
CA PRO A 174 11.04 2.72 -15.10
C PRO A 174 11.82 4.01 -15.36
N TYR A 175 12.50 4.50 -14.33
CA TYR A 175 13.38 5.66 -14.44
C TYR A 175 14.52 5.37 -15.42
N ASP A 176 14.50 5.99 -16.60
CA ASP A 176 15.67 6.05 -17.48
C ASP A 176 16.62 7.11 -16.92
N ALA A 177 17.72 6.66 -16.33
CA ALA A 177 18.79 7.54 -15.89
C ALA A 177 19.43 8.23 -17.10
N ARG A 178 19.19 9.53 -17.25
CA ARG A 178 20.11 10.45 -17.93
C ARG A 178 20.75 11.36 -16.91
#